data_AF-A0A8J5S357-F1
#
_entry.id   AF-A0A8J5S357-F1
#
_cell.length_a   1.000
_cell.length_b   1.000
_cell.length_c   1.000
_cell.angle_alpha   90.00
_cell.angle_beta   90.00
_cell.angle_gamma   90.00
#
_symmetry.space_group_name_H-M   'P 1'
#
loop_
_entity.id
_entity.type
_entity.pdbx_description
1 polymer ?
#
loop_
_entity_poly.entity_id
_entity_poly.type
_entity_poly.pdbx_seq_one_letter_code
_entity_poly.pdbx_strand_id
1 'polypeptide(L)'
;MKVPVAVACAVLVLATACHGLQLGYYKNSCPRVEAIVRDEVKKFIYKDAGIGAGLIRLVFHDCFVQGCDGSVLLDPTPANPNPEKLSPPNFPSLRGFEVIDAAKDAVEKACPGVVSCADIVAFAARDAAYFLSRFRVKINVPGGRLDGRRSVDSDALASLPPPNFNVNQLIGAFASKGLDAEDMVILSGAHTIGRSHCSSFVSDRLAVPSDINGGFANFLRSRCPANPTSANDPTVNQDIVTPNALDNQYYKNIIAHKVLFASDATLLTTPTTAKIVAENANIPGWWEDKFAKAFVKMAAIEVKTGYQAHEPTVNQDPIGNHYYHNILAHKVLFTSDVAGDDDDGGGQCQHHIPGWWEDKFKKAFVKMASMRWT
;
A
#
# COMPACT_ATOMS: atom_id res chain seq x y z
N MET A 1 48.25 -16.42 -50.19
CA MET A 1 46.89 -16.63 -49.62
C MET A 1 46.96 -16.35 -48.13
N LYS A 2 46.42 -15.22 -47.68
CA LYS A 2 46.26 -14.88 -46.26
C LYS A 2 44.85 -14.34 -46.12
N VAL A 3 43.97 -15.08 -45.45
CA VAL A 3 42.61 -14.66 -45.12
C VAL A 3 42.68 -14.05 -43.71
N PRO A 4 42.28 -12.78 -43.50
CA PRO A 4 42.08 -12.28 -42.15
C PRO A 4 40.67 -12.68 -41.68
N VAL A 5 40.62 -13.34 -40.54
CA VAL A 5 39.38 -13.64 -39.80
C VAL A 5 38.86 -12.33 -39.23
N ALA A 6 37.80 -11.79 -39.83
CA ALA A 6 37.02 -10.70 -39.25
C ALA A 6 36.01 -11.31 -38.27
N VAL A 7 36.32 -11.27 -36.97
CA VAL A 7 35.35 -11.54 -35.91
C VAL A 7 34.45 -10.30 -35.79
N ALA A 8 33.29 -10.36 -36.43
CA ALA A 8 32.20 -9.43 -36.16
C ALA A 8 31.55 -9.82 -34.82
N CYS A 9 31.99 -9.21 -33.73
CA CYS A 9 31.23 -9.16 -32.49
C CYS A 9 29.97 -8.31 -32.73
N ALA A 10 28.88 -8.95 -33.17
CA ALA A 10 27.55 -8.39 -33.08
C ALA A 10 27.15 -8.40 -31.60
N VAL A 11 27.58 -7.38 -30.86
CA VAL A 11 27.01 -7.07 -29.54
C VAL A 11 25.59 -6.61 -29.81
N LEU A 12 24.62 -7.51 -29.64
CA LEU A 12 23.22 -7.15 -29.42
C LEU A 12 23.18 -6.40 -28.08
N VAL A 13 23.46 -5.10 -28.13
CA VAL A 13 23.03 -4.18 -27.08
C VAL A 13 21.51 -4.15 -27.19
N LEU A 14 20.85 -5.04 -26.46
CA LEU A 14 19.48 -4.80 -26.04
C LEU A 14 19.54 -3.48 -25.27
N ALA A 15 19.19 -2.38 -25.94
CA ALA A 15 18.92 -1.13 -25.27
C ALA A 15 17.75 -1.42 -24.33
N THR A 16 18.05 -1.78 -23.08
CA THR A 16 17.13 -1.65 -21.97
C THR A 16 16.92 -0.16 -21.82
N ALA A 17 16.06 0.39 -22.66
CA ALA A 17 15.62 1.76 -22.54
C ALA A 17 14.94 1.83 -21.17
N CYS A 18 15.64 2.46 -20.23
CA CYS A 18 15.16 2.80 -18.91
C CYS A 18 14.06 3.84 -19.09
N HIS A 19 12.90 3.38 -19.55
CA HIS A 19 11.71 4.21 -19.58
C HIS A 19 11.27 4.31 -18.12
N GLY A 20 11.44 5.49 -17.54
CA GLY A 20 10.82 5.82 -16.26
C GLY A 20 9.30 5.66 -16.33
N LEU A 21 8.62 5.94 -15.21
CA LEU A 21 7.17 5.74 -15.15
C LEU A 21 6.43 6.45 -16.28
N GLN A 22 5.49 5.76 -16.92
CA GLN A 22 4.76 6.26 -18.08
C GLN A 22 3.25 5.98 -17.99
N LEU A 23 2.44 6.96 -18.40
CA LEU A 23 1.01 6.72 -18.61
C LEU A 23 0.81 5.71 -19.73
N GLY A 24 -0.01 4.69 -19.48
CA GLY A 24 -0.23 3.60 -20.42
C GLY A 24 1.04 2.76 -20.67
N TYR A 25 1.91 2.62 -19.67
CA TYR A 25 3.12 1.79 -19.74
C TYR A 25 2.84 0.40 -20.34
N TYR A 26 1.73 -0.23 -19.92
CA TYR A 26 1.31 -1.56 -20.37
C TYR A 26 0.44 -1.58 -21.63
N LYS A 27 0.28 -0.46 -22.37
CA LYS A 27 -0.65 -0.38 -23.51
C LYS A 27 -0.43 -1.44 -24.60
N ASN A 28 0.80 -1.93 -24.75
CA ASN A 28 1.17 -2.94 -25.75
C ASN A 28 1.33 -4.34 -25.14
N SER A 29 1.78 -4.45 -23.90
CA SER A 29 2.13 -5.72 -23.25
C SER A 29 0.98 -6.30 -22.42
N CYS A 30 0.15 -5.45 -21.80
CA CYS A 30 -1.07 -5.86 -21.12
C CYS A 30 -2.16 -4.77 -21.23
N PRO A 31 -2.80 -4.62 -22.41
CA PRO A 31 -3.66 -3.46 -22.71
C PRO A 31 -4.87 -3.30 -21.78
N ARG A 32 -5.29 -4.37 -21.09
CA ARG A 32 -6.45 -4.40 -20.21
C ARG A 32 -6.12 -4.30 -18.71
N VAL A 33 -4.85 -4.21 -18.32
CA VAL A 33 -4.42 -4.30 -16.91
C VAL A 33 -5.19 -3.35 -16.00
N GLU A 34 -5.25 -2.06 -16.34
CA GLU A 34 -5.92 -1.05 -15.50
C GLU A 34 -7.43 -1.31 -15.36
N ALA A 35 -8.06 -1.87 -16.39
CA ALA A 35 -9.47 -2.24 -16.33
C ALA A 35 -9.70 -3.48 -15.45
N ILE A 36 -8.82 -4.49 -15.55
CA ILE A 36 -8.87 -5.70 -14.73
C ILE A 36 -8.71 -5.35 -13.24
N VAL A 37 -7.69 -4.55 -12.90
CA VAL A 37 -7.46 -4.11 -11.51
C VAL A 37 -8.67 -3.32 -11.00
N ARG A 38 -9.19 -2.38 -11.80
CA ARG A 38 -10.39 -1.61 -11.45
C ARG A 38 -11.59 -2.49 -11.15
N ASP A 39 -11.83 -3.52 -11.97
CA ASP A 39 -12.96 -4.43 -11.81
C ASP A 39 -12.83 -5.26 -10.53
N GLU A 40 -11.64 -5.74 -10.18
CA GLU A 40 -11.42 -6.44 -8.91
C GLU A 40 -11.63 -5.51 -7.71
N VAL A 41 -11.00 -4.34 -7.70
CA VAL A 41 -11.14 -3.33 -6.63
C VAL A 41 -12.61 -2.98 -6.39
N LYS A 42 -13.37 -2.80 -7.48
CA LYS A 42 -14.80 -2.52 -7.43
C LYS A 42 -15.55 -3.58 -6.62
N LYS A 43 -15.31 -4.87 -6.86
CA LYS A 43 -16.02 -5.97 -6.18
C LYS A 43 -15.87 -5.93 -4.66
N PHE A 44 -14.72 -5.49 -4.15
CA PHE A 44 -14.46 -5.43 -2.72
C PHE A 44 -14.99 -4.14 -2.09
N ILE A 45 -14.78 -2.99 -2.73
CA ILE A 45 -15.21 -1.68 -2.18
C ILE A 45 -16.74 -1.58 -2.07
N TYR A 46 -17.48 -2.16 -3.01
CA TYR A 46 -18.95 -2.19 -2.90
C TYR A 46 -19.46 -3.00 -1.70
N LYS A 47 -18.64 -3.90 -1.14
CA LYS A 47 -18.98 -4.68 0.06
C LYS A 47 -18.55 -3.98 1.34
N ASP A 48 -17.36 -3.38 1.35
CA ASP A 48 -16.84 -2.60 2.48
C ASP A 48 -15.96 -1.45 1.99
N ALA A 49 -16.44 -0.21 2.16
CA ALA A 49 -15.68 1.01 1.87
C ALA A 49 -14.37 1.09 2.68
N GLY A 50 -14.31 0.43 3.84
CA GLY A 50 -13.12 0.32 4.66
C GLY A 50 -11.94 -0.37 3.97
N ILE A 51 -12.21 -1.28 3.02
CA ILE A 51 -11.17 -1.91 2.19
C ILE A 51 -10.53 -0.88 1.26
N GLY A 52 -11.33 -0.02 0.64
CA GLY A 52 -10.80 1.04 -0.23
C GLY A 52 -9.92 2.04 0.52
N ALA A 53 -10.29 2.40 1.76
CA ALA A 53 -9.40 3.17 2.64
C ALA A 53 -8.10 2.42 2.96
N GLY A 54 -8.18 1.09 3.14
CA GLY A 54 -7.02 0.21 3.31
C GLY A 54 -6.06 0.26 2.12
N LEU A 55 -6.58 0.22 0.89
CA LEU A 55 -5.78 0.29 -0.34
C LEU A 55 -5.07 1.64 -0.52
N ILE A 56 -5.74 2.75 -0.21
CA ILE A 56 -5.12 4.08 -0.24
C ILE A 56 -4.01 4.18 0.80
N ARG A 57 -4.21 3.59 1.98
CA ARG A 57 -3.15 3.49 3.00
C ARG A 57 -2.02 2.56 2.56
N LEU A 58 -2.33 1.45 1.89
CA LEU A 58 -1.35 0.46 1.42
C LEU A 58 -0.33 1.09 0.46
N VAL A 59 -0.76 1.89 -0.52
CA VAL A 59 0.18 2.57 -1.42
C VAL A 59 1.01 3.62 -0.69
N PHE A 60 0.47 4.31 0.32
CA PHE A 60 1.27 5.22 1.15
C PHE A 60 2.37 4.46 1.90
N HIS A 61 2.01 3.33 2.53
CA HIS A 61 2.95 2.50 3.28
C HIS A 61 4.02 1.85 2.40
N ASP A 62 3.66 1.42 1.19
CA ASP A 62 4.61 0.95 0.17
C ASP A 62 5.59 2.07 -0.18
N CYS A 63 5.10 3.20 -0.68
CA CYS A 63 5.94 4.29 -1.18
C CYS A 63 6.83 4.94 -0.12
N PHE A 64 6.43 4.94 1.16
CA PHE A 64 7.24 5.54 2.22
C PHE A 64 8.36 4.62 2.72
N VAL A 65 8.36 3.32 2.38
CA VAL A 65 9.37 2.36 2.81
C VAL A 65 10.12 1.82 1.59
N GLN A 66 11.37 2.25 1.40
CA GLN A 66 12.20 1.89 0.23
C GLN A 66 11.64 2.28 -1.16
N GLY A 67 10.57 3.07 -1.21
CA GLY A 67 9.93 3.49 -2.46
C GLY A 67 8.78 2.61 -2.88
N CYS A 68 8.07 3.00 -3.93
CA CYS A 68 6.90 2.25 -4.40
C CYS A 68 7.33 0.98 -5.16
N ASP A 69 7.62 -0.09 -4.43
CA ASP A 69 8.22 -1.32 -4.97
C ASP A 69 7.45 -2.59 -4.56
N GLY A 70 6.30 -2.50 -3.90
CA GLY A 70 5.52 -3.65 -3.46
C GLY A 70 6.16 -4.44 -2.30
N SER A 71 7.24 -3.95 -1.68
CA SER A 71 7.92 -4.63 -0.56
C SER A 71 7.00 -4.91 0.62
N VAL A 72 6.04 -4.00 0.89
CA VAL A 72 5.03 -4.13 1.95
C VAL A 72 4.12 -5.37 1.79
N LEU A 73 4.06 -5.95 0.59
CA LEU A 73 3.25 -7.14 0.30
C LEU A 73 3.92 -8.44 0.74
N LEU A 74 5.24 -8.44 0.97
CA LEU A 74 6.01 -9.65 1.25
C LEU A 74 5.61 -10.27 2.61
N ASP A 75 5.34 -11.57 2.57
CA ASP A 75 5.01 -12.37 3.74
C ASP A 75 6.27 -12.83 4.50
N PRO A 76 6.11 -13.15 5.80
CA PRO A 76 7.21 -13.72 6.57
C PRO A 76 7.59 -15.09 6.00
N THR A 77 8.90 -15.32 5.90
CA THR A 77 9.47 -16.61 5.48
C THR A 77 10.54 -17.05 6.48
N PRO A 78 11.01 -18.31 6.45
CA PRO A 78 12.15 -18.72 7.29
C PRO A 78 13.41 -17.87 7.07
N ALA A 79 13.64 -17.39 5.84
CA ALA A 79 14.78 -16.54 5.50
C ALA A 79 14.57 -15.05 5.87
N ASN A 80 13.31 -14.62 6.00
CA ASN A 80 12.94 -13.28 6.43
C ASN A 80 11.70 -13.33 7.35
N PRO A 81 11.88 -13.59 8.66
CA PRO A 81 10.75 -13.77 9.57
C PRO A 81 10.06 -12.45 9.97
N ASN A 82 10.69 -11.29 9.73
CA ASN A 82 10.20 -9.98 10.19
C ASN A 82 10.07 -8.96 9.04
N PRO A 83 9.19 -9.20 8.04
CA PRO A 83 8.93 -8.23 6.99
C PRO A 83 8.12 -7.03 7.51
N GLU A 84 8.00 -5.99 6.70
CA GLU A 84 7.24 -4.77 7.02
C GLU A 84 5.80 -5.06 7.43
N LYS A 85 5.17 -6.09 6.85
CA LYS A 85 3.80 -6.50 7.16
C LYS A 85 3.59 -6.78 8.65
N LEU A 86 4.63 -7.21 9.38
CA LEU A 86 4.61 -7.47 10.82
C LEU A 86 5.02 -6.28 11.70
N SER A 87 5.41 -5.15 11.10
CA SER A 87 5.81 -3.96 11.85
C SER A 87 4.63 -3.36 12.63
N PRO A 88 4.87 -2.67 13.77
CA PRO A 88 3.84 -2.01 14.55
C PRO A 88 2.88 -1.08 13.76
N PRO A 89 3.34 -0.26 12.78
CA PRO A 89 2.41 0.54 11.99
C PRO A 89 1.57 -0.29 11.01
N ASN A 90 1.93 -1.55 10.73
CA ASN A 90 1.25 -2.38 9.73
C ASN A 90 0.41 -3.52 10.33
N PHE A 91 0.83 -4.15 11.43
CA PHE A 91 0.12 -5.28 12.01
C PHE A 91 -0.65 -4.90 13.28
N PRO A 92 -1.96 -5.19 13.38
CA PRO A 92 -2.86 -5.80 12.38
C PRO A 92 -3.63 -4.75 11.54
N SER A 93 -3.10 -3.53 11.40
CA SER A 93 -3.85 -2.36 10.93
C SER A 93 -3.93 -2.19 9.40
N LEU A 94 -2.92 -2.64 8.65
CA LEU A 94 -2.87 -2.58 7.19
C LEU A 94 -3.71 -3.72 6.62
N ARG A 95 -4.48 -3.44 5.56
CA ARG A 95 -5.50 -4.36 5.02
C ARG A 95 -5.80 -4.07 3.56
N GLY A 96 -6.50 -4.99 2.90
CA GLY A 96 -6.78 -4.93 1.46
C GLY A 96 -5.79 -5.76 0.63
N PHE A 97 -4.91 -6.52 1.29
CA PHE A 97 -3.98 -7.45 0.65
C PHE A 97 -4.71 -8.47 -0.25
N GLU A 98 -5.87 -8.95 0.19
CA GLU A 98 -6.73 -9.87 -0.55
C GLU A 98 -7.25 -9.29 -1.88
N VAL A 99 -7.36 -7.97 -1.97
CA VAL A 99 -7.74 -7.29 -3.23
C VAL A 99 -6.57 -7.27 -4.20
N ILE A 100 -5.35 -7.07 -3.67
CA ILE A 100 -4.12 -7.09 -4.46
C ILE A 100 -3.90 -8.48 -5.04
N ASP A 101 -4.09 -9.53 -4.24
CA ASP A 101 -3.98 -10.92 -4.71
C ASP A 101 -5.02 -11.23 -5.79
N ALA A 102 -6.30 -10.88 -5.56
CA ALA A 102 -7.35 -11.09 -6.55
C ALA A 102 -7.08 -10.33 -7.86
N ALA A 103 -6.60 -9.09 -7.78
CA ALA A 103 -6.19 -8.31 -8.93
C ALA A 103 -5.00 -8.93 -9.65
N LYS A 104 -3.99 -9.40 -8.91
CA LYS A 104 -2.82 -10.06 -9.47
C LYS A 104 -3.19 -11.35 -10.18
N ASP A 105 -3.99 -12.22 -9.57
CA ASP A 105 -4.44 -13.46 -10.18
C ASP A 105 -5.19 -13.21 -11.49
N ALA A 106 -6.07 -12.21 -11.51
CA ALA A 106 -6.81 -11.83 -12.70
C ALA A 106 -5.89 -11.25 -13.80
N VAL A 107 -4.88 -10.48 -13.41
CA VAL A 107 -3.89 -9.91 -14.33
C VAL A 107 -2.97 -10.98 -14.89
N GLU A 108 -2.45 -11.91 -14.08
CA GLU A 108 -1.59 -13.01 -14.52
C GLU A 108 -2.31 -13.95 -15.48
N LYS A 109 -3.62 -14.20 -15.28
CA LYS A 109 -4.44 -14.94 -16.25
C LYS A 109 -4.55 -14.24 -17.61
N ALA A 110 -4.48 -12.91 -17.64
CA ALA A 110 -4.61 -12.13 -18.85
C ALA A 110 -3.26 -11.86 -19.55
N CYS A 111 -2.19 -11.65 -18.78
CA CYS A 111 -0.86 -11.29 -19.27
C CYS A 111 0.24 -11.80 -18.32
N PRO A 112 0.59 -13.10 -18.41
CA PRO A 112 1.51 -13.75 -17.47
C PRO A 112 2.88 -13.07 -17.39
N GLY A 113 3.35 -12.78 -16.19
CA GLY A 113 4.70 -12.27 -15.90
C GLY A 113 4.98 -10.85 -16.41
N VAL A 114 3.96 -10.07 -16.74
CA VAL A 114 4.13 -8.73 -17.35
C VAL A 114 4.04 -7.61 -16.32
N VAL A 115 3.09 -7.68 -15.38
CA VAL A 115 2.70 -6.55 -14.54
C VAL A 115 3.24 -6.73 -13.12
N SER A 116 3.91 -5.71 -12.60
CA SER A 116 4.45 -5.74 -11.24
C SER A 116 3.35 -5.61 -10.19
N CYS A 117 3.60 -6.16 -9.02
CA CYS A 117 2.74 -5.98 -7.85
C CYS A 117 2.72 -4.53 -7.37
N ALA A 118 3.86 -3.84 -7.45
CA ALA A 118 3.96 -2.41 -7.16
C ALA A 118 2.99 -1.57 -8.01
N ASP A 119 2.86 -1.87 -9.32
CA ASP A 119 1.90 -1.17 -10.16
C ASP A 119 0.45 -1.56 -9.85
N ILE A 120 0.18 -2.81 -9.49
CA ILE A 120 -1.16 -3.23 -9.04
C ILE A 120 -1.58 -2.48 -7.77
N VAL A 121 -0.69 -2.30 -6.80
CA VAL A 121 -0.95 -1.49 -5.59
C VAL A 121 -1.29 -0.04 -5.96
N ALA A 122 -0.51 0.59 -6.82
CA ALA A 122 -0.74 1.96 -7.25
C ALA A 122 -2.07 2.12 -8.02
N PHE A 123 -2.37 1.20 -8.95
CA PHE A 123 -3.64 1.20 -9.69
C PHE A 123 -4.83 0.94 -8.76
N ALA A 124 -4.70 0.00 -7.82
CA ALA A 124 -5.77 -0.35 -6.90
C ALA A 124 -6.14 0.83 -5.98
N ALA A 125 -5.14 1.54 -5.45
CA ALA A 125 -5.36 2.73 -4.65
C ALA A 125 -6.00 3.88 -5.46
N ARG A 126 -5.61 4.08 -6.73
CA ARG A 126 -6.27 5.03 -7.64
C ARG A 126 -7.74 4.69 -7.83
N ASP A 127 -8.06 3.42 -8.06
CA ASP A 127 -9.42 2.98 -8.30
C ASP A 127 -10.26 3.08 -7.02
N ALA A 128 -9.67 2.79 -5.86
CA ALA A 128 -10.30 3.04 -4.58
C ALA A 128 -10.65 4.52 -4.39
N ALA A 129 -9.71 5.43 -4.66
CA ALA A 129 -9.95 6.87 -4.58
C ALA A 129 -11.07 7.32 -5.54
N TYR A 130 -11.09 6.79 -6.76
CA TYR A 130 -12.12 7.08 -7.74
C TYR A 130 -13.52 6.65 -7.26
N PHE A 131 -13.67 5.43 -6.75
CA PHE A 131 -14.97 4.94 -6.28
C PHE A 131 -15.44 5.64 -5.00
N LEU A 132 -14.57 5.81 -4.00
CA LEU A 132 -14.93 6.40 -2.71
C LEU A 132 -15.22 7.91 -2.81
N SER A 133 -14.62 8.60 -3.76
CA SER A 133 -14.89 10.02 -4.03
C SER A 133 -16.14 10.25 -4.86
N ARG A 134 -16.94 9.20 -5.15
CA ARG A 134 -18.08 9.25 -6.07
C ARG A 134 -17.66 9.80 -7.44
N PHE A 135 -16.55 9.30 -7.95
CA PHE A 135 -15.98 9.61 -9.27
C PHE A 135 -15.40 11.01 -9.43
N ARG A 136 -15.16 11.74 -8.32
CA ARG A 136 -14.62 13.10 -8.33
C ARG A 136 -13.10 13.13 -8.40
N VAL A 137 -12.42 12.24 -7.68
CA VAL A 137 -10.96 12.12 -7.71
C VAL A 137 -10.55 11.27 -8.91
N LYS A 138 -9.96 11.90 -9.93
CA LYS A 138 -9.51 11.23 -11.16
C LYS A 138 -7.99 11.32 -11.26
N ILE A 139 -7.32 10.20 -11.05
CA ILE A 139 -5.86 10.12 -11.03
C ILE A 139 -5.37 9.35 -12.25
N ASN A 140 -4.48 9.98 -13.01
CA ASN A 140 -3.71 9.33 -14.06
C ASN A 140 -2.42 8.81 -13.44
N VAL A 141 -2.38 7.53 -13.07
CA VAL A 141 -1.21 6.92 -12.43
C VAL A 141 -0.29 6.33 -13.51
N PRO A 142 0.96 6.82 -13.63
CA PRO A 142 1.96 6.19 -14.48
C PRO A 142 2.28 4.76 -13.99
N GLY A 143 2.50 3.82 -14.90
CA GLY A 143 3.01 2.48 -14.61
C GLY A 143 4.49 2.34 -14.96
N GLY A 144 5.06 1.17 -14.71
CA GLY A 144 6.47 0.83 -14.91
C GLY A 144 7.26 0.64 -13.62
N ARG A 145 6.60 0.48 -12.46
CA ARG A 145 7.29 0.14 -11.19
C ARG A 145 7.80 -1.29 -11.26
N LEU A 146 8.89 -1.57 -10.55
CA LEU A 146 9.45 -2.91 -10.41
C LEU A 146 9.31 -3.39 -8.98
N ASP A 147 9.09 -4.69 -8.83
CA ASP A 147 8.91 -5.32 -7.51
C ASP A 147 10.23 -5.42 -6.75
N GLY A 148 10.17 -5.07 -5.46
CA GLY A 148 11.25 -5.20 -4.51
C GLY A 148 11.36 -6.60 -3.91
N ARG A 149 12.56 -6.92 -3.43
CA ARG A 149 12.89 -8.24 -2.85
C ARG A 149 13.33 -8.16 -1.39
N ARG A 150 13.30 -6.98 -0.80
CA ARG A 150 13.67 -6.74 0.60
C ARG A 150 12.47 -6.08 1.29
N SER A 151 12.10 -6.62 2.45
CA SER A 151 11.11 -6.02 3.33
C SER A 151 11.52 -6.28 4.76
N VAL A 152 11.62 -5.24 5.59
CA VAL A 152 12.09 -5.34 6.97
C VAL A 152 11.27 -4.41 7.86
N ASP A 153 10.79 -4.94 8.99
CA ASP A 153 9.96 -4.22 9.94
C ASP A 153 10.58 -2.92 10.48
N SER A 154 11.88 -2.90 10.72
CA SER A 154 12.61 -1.72 11.21
C SER A 154 12.58 -0.56 10.22
N ASP A 155 12.53 -0.85 8.91
CA ASP A 155 12.51 0.20 7.89
C ASP A 155 11.14 0.88 7.86
N ALA A 156 10.05 0.12 8.04
CA ALA A 156 8.72 0.66 8.23
C ALA A 156 8.64 1.54 9.49
N LEU A 157 9.20 1.08 10.61
CA LEU A 157 9.26 1.87 11.85
C LEU A 157 10.06 3.16 11.71
N ALA A 158 11.14 3.15 10.93
CA ALA A 158 11.99 4.32 10.72
C ALA A 158 11.38 5.33 9.75
N SER A 159 10.59 4.88 8.77
CA SER A 159 10.16 5.71 7.65
C SER A 159 8.71 6.20 7.74
N LEU A 160 7.84 5.48 8.46
CA LEU A 160 6.42 5.82 8.54
C LEU A 160 6.14 6.84 9.66
N PRO A 161 5.49 7.98 9.36
CA PRO A 161 5.13 8.96 10.38
C PRO A 161 4.10 8.38 11.38
N PRO A 162 4.36 8.42 12.71
CA PRO A 162 3.39 8.04 13.72
C PRO A 162 2.33 9.14 13.92
N PRO A 163 1.16 8.79 14.48
CA PRO A 163 0.00 9.68 14.62
C PRO A 163 0.19 10.82 15.64
N ASN A 164 1.31 10.83 16.36
CA ASN A 164 1.63 11.83 17.38
C ASN A 164 2.72 12.84 16.94
N PHE A 165 3.18 12.77 15.69
CA PHE A 165 4.10 13.78 15.15
C PHE A 165 3.48 15.19 15.15
N ASN A 166 4.30 16.18 15.50
CA ASN A 166 3.97 17.58 15.30
C ASN A 166 4.21 18.02 13.85
N VAL A 167 3.73 19.21 13.48
CA VAL A 167 3.80 19.74 12.12
C VAL A 167 5.22 19.79 11.53
N ASN A 168 6.24 20.11 12.32
CA ASN A 168 7.62 20.18 11.82
C ASN A 168 8.17 18.78 11.55
N GLN A 169 7.83 17.79 12.39
CA GLN A 169 8.18 16.40 12.17
C GLN A 169 7.50 15.83 10.92
N LEU A 170 6.21 16.15 10.71
CA LEU A 170 5.47 15.77 9.50
C LEU A 170 6.10 16.39 8.25
N ILE A 171 6.38 17.70 8.25
CA ILE A 171 7.04 18.37 7.14
C ILE A 171 8.40 17.71 6.84
N GLY A 172 9.21 17.44 7.86
CA GLY A 172 10.50 16.77 7.68
C GLY A 172 10.38 15.36 7.11
N ALA A 173 9.41 14.57 7.59
CA ALA A 173 9.19 13.20 7.14
C ALA A 173 8.66 13.11 5.69
N PHE A 174 7.85 14.08 5.25
CA PHE A 174 7.41 14.14 3.86
C PHE A 174 8.50 14.72 2.94
N ALA A 175 9.26 15.71 3.42
CA ALA A 175 10.36 16.30 2.67
C ALA A 175 11.48 15.29 2.38
N SER A 176 11.75 14.35 3.30
CA SER A 176 12.71 13.26 3.06
C SER A 176 12.30 12.34 1.92
N LYS A 177 11.01 12.34 1.55
CA LYS A 177 10.41 11.63 0.42
C LYS A 177 10.15 12.52 -0.80
N GLY A 178 10.70 13.73 -0.82
CA GLY A 178 10.55 14.67 -1.92
C GLY A 178 9.15 15.28 -2.03
N LEU A 179 8.34 15.21 -0.97
CA LEU A 179 7.01 15.81 -0.89
C LEU A 179 7.08 17.08 -0.05
N ASP A 180 6.51 18.17 -0.55
CA ASP A 180 6.53 19.45 0.17
C ASP A 180 5.44 19.51 1.27
N ALA A 181 5.42 20.62 2.01
CA ALA A 181 4.44 20.83 3.09
C ALA A 181 2.99 20.88 2.58
N GLU A 182 2.77 21.29 1.32
CA GLU A 182 1.44 21.29 0.71
C GLU A 182 1.01 19.86 0.37
N ASP A 183 1.89 19.08 -0.27
CA ASP A 183 1.67 17.65 -0.54
C ASP A 183 1.33 16.90 0.75
N MET A 184 2.04 17.18 1.85
CA MET A 184 1.76 16.59 3.18
C MET A 184 0.34 16.90 3.68
N VAL A 185 -0.09 18.18 3.65
CA VAL A 185 -1.44 18.57 4.10
C VAL A 185 -2.52 17.99 3.18
N ILE A 186 -2.25 17.92 1.88
CA ILE A 186 -3.16 17.36 0.88
C ILE A 186 -3.33 15.85 1.06
N LEU A 187 -2.25 15.10 1.21
CA LEU A 187 -2.26 13.65 1.38
C LEU A 187 -2.88 13.24 2.72
N SER A 188 -2.72 14.07 3.76
CA SER A 188 -3.42 13.88 5.05
C SER A 188 -4.96 13.86 4.88
N GLY A 189 -5.48 14.45 3.79
CA GLY A 189 -6.90 14.38 3.43
C GLY A 189 -7.43 12.96 3.23
N ALA A 190 -6.58 11.96 3.03
CA ALA A 190 -6.97 10.56 3.00
C ALA A 190 -7.63 10.09 4.32
N HIS A 191 -7.37 10.76 5.45
CA HIS A 191 -8.01 10.50 6.74
C HIS A 191 -9.52 10.86 6.78
N THR A 192 -10.09 11.40 5.68
CA THR A 192 -11.54 11.59 5.55
C THR A 192 -12.33 10.27 5.44
N ILE A 193 -11.64 9.13 5.27
CA ILE A 193 -12.24 7.80 5.20
C ILE A 193 -11.50 6.81 6.09
N GLY A 194 -12.15 5.68 6.33
CA GLY A 194 -11.54 4.57 7.05
C GLY A 194 -11.67 4.69 8.55
N ARG A 195 -10.93 3.82 9.24
CA ARG A 195 -11.03 3.61 10.68
C ARG A 195 -9.65 3.66 11.30
N SER A 196 -9.61 3.93 12.60
CA SER A 196 -8.39 3.89 13.39
C SER A 196 -8.64 3.15 14.70
N HIS A 197 -7.64 2.41 15.14
CA HIS A 197 -7.60 1.80 16.47
C HIS A 197 -7.49 2.89 17.55
N CYS A 198 -8.15 2.68 18.68
CA CYS A 198 -8.10 3.59 19.81
C CYS A 198 -6.67 3.81 20.32
N SER A 199 -5.82 2.79 20.29
CA SER A 199 -4.40 2.86 20.65
C SER A 199 -3.62 3.93 19.88
N SER A 200 -4.07 4.32 18.69
CA SER A 200 -3.39 5.29 17.84
C SER A 200 -3.56 6.76 18.28
N PHE A 201 -4.48 7.05 19.21
CA PHE A 201 -4.74 8.44 19.62
C PHE A 201 -5.12 8.64 21.08
N VAL A 202 -5.53 7.60 21.82
CA VAL A 202 -6.01 7.77 23.19
C VAL A 202 -4.94 8.42 24.09
N SER A 203 -3.70 7.94 24.04
CA SER A 203 -2.58 8.47 24.83
C SER A 203 -2.30 9.95 24.57
N ASP A 204 -2.34 10.36 23.31
CA ASP A 204 -1.88 11.68 22.88
C ASP A 204 -3.00 12.72 22.77
N ARG A 205 -4.28 12.29 22.76
CA ARG A 205 -5.42 13.18 22.53
C ARG A 205 -6.49 13.13 23.61
N LEU A 206 -6.75 11.97 24.22
CA LEU A 206 -7.85 11.80 25.19
C LEU A 206 -7.41 11.70 26.64
N ALA A 207 -6.21 11.13 26.87
CA ALA A 207 -5.60 10.96 28.19
C ALA A 207 -4.83 12.21 28.66
N VAL A 208 -4.61 13.17 27.78
CA VAL A 208 -3.93 14.45 28.06
C VAL A 208 -4.81 15.63 27.64
N PRO A 209 -4.61 16.84 28.20
CA PRO A 209 -5.20 18.05 27.66
C PRO A 209 -4.80 18.24 26.20
N SER A 210 -5.79 18.41 25.33
CA SER A 210 -5.56 18.67 23.90
C SER A 210 -6.60 19.66 23.37
N ASP A 211 -6.44 20.05 22.11
CA ASP A 211 -7.35 20.97 21.40
C ASP A 211 -8.69 20.33 21.00
N ILE A 212 -8.88 19.03 21.28
CA ILE A 212 -10.04 18.26 20.81
C ILE A 212 -11.36 18.85 21.30
N ASN A 213 -12.35 18.89 20.42
CA ASN A 213 -13.70 19.31 20.76
C ASN A 213 -14.26 18.45 21.91
N GLY A 214 -14.73 19.08 23.00
CA GLY A 214 -15.16 18.37 24.20
C GLY A 214 -16.30 17.36 23.98
N GLY A 215 -17.28 17.69 23.13
CA GLY A 215 -18.36 16.77 22.79
C GLY A 215 -17.85 15.55 22.01
N PHE A 216 -16.94 15.78 21.06
CA PHE A 216 -16.30 14.70 20.31
C PHE A 216 -15.40 13.83 21.20
N ALA A 217 -14.63 14.42 22.12
CA ALA A 217 -13.84 13.69 23.09
C ALA A 217 -14.70 12.78 23.99
N ASN A 218 -15.85 13.27 24.44
CA ASN A 218 -16.80 12.46 25.23
C ASN A 218 -17.36 11.30 24.41
N PHE A 219 -17.69 11.53 23.14
CA PHE A 219 -18.08 10.45 22.23
C PHE A 219 -16.97 9.40 22.10
N LEU A 220 -15.73 9.80 21.87
CA LEU A 220 -14.61 8.86 21.73
C LEU A 220 -14.34 8.08 23.03
N ARG A 221 -14.40 8.73 24.20
CA ARG A 221 -14.28 8.06 25.51
C ARG A 221 -15.37 7.01 25.76
N SER A 222 -16.54 7.15 25.13
CA SER A 222 -17.60 6.13 25.19
C SER A 222 -17.33 4.90 24.32
N ARG A 223 -16.39 5.00 23.36
CA ARG A 223 -16.04 3.94 22.40
C ARG A 223 -14.69 3.30 22.65
N CYS A 224 -13.76 4.07 23.21
CA CYS A 224 -12.39 3.66 23.44
C CYS A 224 -12.13 3.41 24.93
N PRO A 225 -11.46 2.29 25.29
CA PRO A 225 -10.94 2.12 26.64
C PRO A 225 -9.91 3.20 26.95
N ALA A 226 -9.81 3.61 28.21
CA ALA A 226 -8.83 4.62 28.64
C ALA A 226 -7.37 4.17 28.44
N ASN A 227 -7.13 2.86 28.48
CA ASN A 227 -5.83 2.23 28.20
C ASN A 227 -6.05 1.08 27.19
N PRO A 228 -6.10 1.36 25.88
CA PRO A 228 -6.21 0.33 24.86
C PRO A 228 -5.02 -0.63 24.91
N THR A 229 -5.28 -1.90 24.65
CA THR A 229 -4.27 -2.98 24.60
C THR A 229 -4.52 -3.84 23.39
N SER A 230 -3.55 -4.64 22.95
CA SER A 230 -3.76 -5.56 21.80
C SER A 230 -4.97 -6.50 21.95
N ALA A 231 -5.38 -6.82 23.19
CA ALA A 231 -6.57 -7.62 23.47
C ALA A 231 -7.89 -6.83 23.48
N ASN A 232 -7.84 -5.50 23.63
CA ASN A 232 -9.00 -4.62 23.67
C ASN A 232 -8.63 -3.25 23.05
N ASP A 233 -8.66 -3.20 21.72
CA ASP A 233 -8.34 -2.02 20.94
C ASP A 233 -9.35 -1.83 19.80
N PRO A 234 -10.59 -1.40 20.12
CA PRO A 234 -11.63 -1.22 19.13
C PRO A 234 -11.27 -0.11 18.13
N THR A 235 -11.91 -0.14 16.96
CA THR A 235 -11.72 0.90 15.95
C THR A 235 -12.89 1.88 15.91
N VAL A 236 -12.59 3.15 15.62
CA VAL A 236 -13.57 4.21 15.34
C VAL A 236 -13.34 4.80 13.95
N ASN A 237 -14.36 5.43 13.35
CA ASN A 237 -14.20 6.11 12.06
C ASN A 237 -13.30 7.36 12.22
N GLN A 238 -12.41 7.61 11.25
CA GLN A 238 -11.54 8.78 11.26
C GLN A 238 -12.33 10.08 10.99
N ASP A 239 -13.27 10.03 10.05
CA ASP A 239 -14.29 11.05 9.84
C ASP A 239 -15.66 10.55 10.33
N ILE A 240 -16.26 11.24 11.31
CA ILE A 240 -17.58 10.88 11.83
C ILE A 240 -18.75 11.45 11.02
N VAL A 241 -18.50 12.38 10.11
CA VAL A 241 -19.52 13.07 9.32
C VAL A 241 -19.76 12.32 8.01
N THR A 242 -18.71 11.95 7.29
CA THR A 242 -18.78 11.22 6.01
C THR A 242 -17.82 10.02 5.95
N PRO A 243 -17.93 9.04 6.87
CA PRO A 243 -16.92 7.98 7.09
C PRO A 243 -16.55 7.12 5.89
N ASN A 244 -17.38 7.09 4.86
CA ASN A 244 -17.24 6.25 3.67
C ASN A 244 -17.07 7.06 2.37
N ALA A 245 -16.93 8.39 2.44
CA ALA A 245 -16.76 9.24 1.26
C ALA A 245 -15.38 9.90 1.28
N LEU A 246 -14.61 9.71 0.20
CA LEU A 246 -13.33 10.40 0.01
C LEU A 246 -13.61 11.84 -0.45
N ASP A 247 -13.73 12.77 0.50
CA ASP A 247 -14.07 14.16 0.26
C ASP A 247 -13.30 15.14 1.18
N ASN A 248 -13.65 16.43 1.14
CA ASN A 248 -12.95 17.45 1.91
C ASN A 248 -13.46 17.64 3.35
N GLN A 249 -14.33 16.75 3.84
CA GLN A 249 -14.90 16.85 5.18
C GLN A 249 -13.84 16.72 6.28
N TYR A 250 -12.75 15.98 6.03
CA TYR A 250 -11.57 15.97 6.89
C TYR A 250 -11.07 17.37 7.29
N TYR A 251 -10.94 18.29 6.34
CA TYR A 251 -10.46 19.65 6.63
C TYR A 251 -11.45 20.47 7.46
N LYS A 252 -12.76 20.26 7.23
CA LYS A 252 -13.80 20.86 8.07
C LYS A 252 -13.77 20.30 9.49
N ASN A 253 -13.46 19.01 9.63
CA ASN A 253 -13.28 18.38 10.93
C ASN A 253 -12.04 18.89 11.65
N ILE A 254 -10.93 19.14 10.96
CA ILE A 254 -9.74 19.79 11.55
C ILE A 254 -10.13 21.14 12.15
N ILE A 255 -10.78 22.01 11.37
CA ILE A 255 -11.22 23.34 11.82
C ILE A 255 -12.18 23.25 13.01
N ALA A 256 -13.03 22.21 13.04
CA ALA A 256 -13.94 21.97 14.15
C ALA A 256 -13.29 21.26 15.36
N HIS A 257 -11.99 20.97 15.31
CA HIS A 257 -11.25 20.16 16.28
C HIS A 257 -11.87 18.77 16.52
N LYS A 258 -12.37 18.14 15.46
CA LYS A 258 -13.03 16.82 15.44
C LYS A 258 -12.23 15.77 14.66
N VAL A 259 -10.92 15.73 14.87
CA VAL A 259 -9.99 14.76 14.26
C VAL A 259 -9.37 13.86 15.31
N LEU A 260 -9.00 12.64 14.92
CA LEU A 260 -8.50 11.63 15.85
C LEU A 260 -7.04 11.87 16.25
N PHE A 261 -6.14 12.15 15.31
CA PHE A 261 -4.70 12.12 15.59
C PHE A 261 -4.14 13.49 15.98
N ALA A 262 -3.05 13.50 16.76
CA ALA A 262 -2.33 14.76 17.01
C ALA A 262 -1.66 15.27 15.72
N SER A 263 -1.25 14.35 14.84
CA SER A 263 -0.76 14.66 13.49
C SER A 263 -1.80 15.36 12.60
N ASP A 264 -3.09 15.17 12.85
CA ASP A 264 -4.16 15.89 12.12
C ASP A 264 -4.37 17.27 12.74
N ALA A 265 -4.48 17.31 14.07
CA ALA A 265 -4.73 18.54 14.83
C ALA A 265 -3.60 19.56 14.65
N THR A 266 -2.35 19.09 14.58
CA THR A 266 -1.19 19.96 14.41
C THR A 266 -1.20 20.72 13.07
N LEU A 267 -2.02 20.34 12.09
CA LEU A 267 -2.10 21.07 10.82
C LEU A 267 -2.63 22.50 10.98
N LEU A 268 -3.25 22.84 12.12
CA LEU A 268 -3.67 24.22 12.46
C LEU A 268 -2.61 25.04 13.20
N THR A 269 -1.48 24.45 13.61
CA THR A 269 -0.56 25.13 14.54
C THR A 269 0.38 26.14 13.86
N THR A 270 0.42 26.19 12.52
CA THR A 270 1.18 27.20 11.78
C THR A 270 0.28 27.97 10.82
N PRO A 271 0.51 29.27 10.58
CA PRO A 271 -0.27 30.04 9.61
C PRO A 271 -0.28 29.43 8.20
N THR A 272 0.85 28.85 7.78
CA THR A 272 1.03 28.25 6.46
C THR A 272 0.14 27.02 6.30
N THR A 273 0.24 26.03 7.20
CA THR A 273 -0.56 24.81 7.10
C THR A 273 -2.04 25.09 7.37
N ALA A 274 -2.37 25.99 8.30
CA ALA A 274 -3.74 26.38 8.60
C ALA A 274 -4.43 27.04 7.38
N LYS A 275 -3.69 27.84 6.60
CA LYS A 275 -4.20 28.40 5.34
C LYS A 275 -4.54 27.29 4.35
N ILE A 276 -3.67 26.30 4.16
CA ILE A 276 -3.90 25.17 3.26
C ILE A 276 -5.12 24.35 3.72
N VAL A 277 -5.27 24.11 5.02
CA VAL A 277 -6.46 23.47 5.60
C VAL A 277 -7.73 24.27 5.27
N ALA A 278 -7.71 25.58 5.47
CA ALA A 278 -8.87 26.45 5.20
C ALA A 278 -9.25 26.47 3.71
N GLU A 279 -8.27 26.50 2.80
CA GLU A 279 -8.52 26.44 1.36
C GLU A 279 -9.17 25.11 0.95
N ASN A 280 -8.63 23.98 1.42
CA ASN A 280 -9.19 22.66 1.11
C ASN A 280 -10.57 22.44 1.72
N ALA A 281 -10.87 23.05 2.88
CA ALA A 281 -12.20 22.98 3.48
C ALA A 281 -13.27 23.74 2.69
N ASN A 282 -12.90 24.87 2.08
CA ASN A 282 -13.86 25.88 1.62
C ASN A 282 -13.93 26.07 0.09
N ILE A 283 -12.92 25.64 -0.67
CA ILE A 283 -12.90 25.79 -2.13
C ILE A 283 -13.35 24.46 -2.77
N PRO A 284 -14.54 24.38 -3.39
CA PRO A 284 -15.04 23.14 -3.96
C PRO A 284 -14.15 22.61 -5.10
N GLY A 285 -13.84 21.31 -5.10
CA GLY A 285 -13.04 20.65 -6.15
C GLY A 285 -11.52 20.85 -6.03
N TRP A 286 -11.10 21.84 -5.23
CA TRP A 286 -9.69 22.21 -5.07
C TRP A 286 -8.86 21.09 -4.45
N TRP A 287 -9.40 20.47 -3.41
CA TRP A 287 -8.71 19.38 -2.73
C TRP A 287 -8.60 18.14 -3.64
N GLU A 288 -9.67 17.76 -4.34
CA GLU A 288 -9.66 16.58 -5.22
C GLU A 288 -8.59 16.68 -6.32
N ASP A 289 -8.45 17.86 -6.93
CA ASP A 289 -7.45 18.12 -7.97
C ASP A 289 -6.02 18.09 -7.41
N LYS A 290 -5.81 18.64 -6.21
CA LYS A 290 -4.50 18.63 -5.55
C LYS A 290 -4.15 17.23 -5.04
N PHE A 291 -5.12 16.50 -4.49
CA PHE A 291 -4.96 15.13 -4.03
C PHE A 291 -4.52 14.21 -5.17
N ALA A 292 -5.12 14.34 -6.37
CA ALA A 292 -4.69 13.59 -7.54
C ALA A 292 -3.22 13.86 -7.91
N LYS A 293 -2.76 15.11 -7.82
CA LYS A 293 -1.36 15.48 -8.12
C LYS A 293 -0.39 14.97 -7.05
N ALA A 294 -0.71 15.18 -5.78
CA ALA A 294 0.11 14.74 -4.66
C ALA A 294 0.20 13.21 -4.61
N PHE A 295 -0.88 12.50 -4.95
CA PHE A 295 -0.90 11.05 -5.08
C PHE A 295 0.09 10.58 -6.17
N VAL A 296 0.11 11.22 -7.34
CA VAL A 296 1.05 10.85 -8.43
C VAL A 296 2.50 11.08 -8.00
N LYS A 297 2.79 12.19 -7.30
CA LYS A 297 4.12 12.43 -6.72
C LYS A 297 4.51 11.33 -5.73
N MET A 298 3.62 11.03 -4.77
CA MET A 298 3.84 9.98 -3.78
C MET A 298 4.06 8.62 -4.45
N ALA A 299 3.25 8.27 -5.45
CA ALA A 299 3.37 7.03 -6.19
C ALA A 299 4.65 6.95 -7.06
N ALA A 300 5.43 8.03 -7.17
CA ALA A 300 6.69 8.06 -7.91
C ALA A 300 7.93 8.05 -7.01
N ILE A 301 7.75 7.92 -5.69
CA ILE A 301 8.86 7.90 -4.71
C ILE A 301 9.77 6.71 -4.97
N GLU A 302 11.06 7.00 -5.14
CA GLU A 302 12.19 6.04 -5.10
C GLU A 302 11.96 4.77 -5.96
N VAL A 303 11.24 4.88 -7.09
CA VAL A 303 10.93 3.73 -7.93
C VAL A 303 12.19 3.06 -8.48
N LYS A 304 12.20 1.73 -8.43
CA LYS A 304 13.36 0.94 -8.81
C LYS A 304 13.65 1.02 -10.30
N THR A 305 14.93 1.15 -10.63
CA THR A 305 15.44 0.95 -11.98
C THR A 305 15.83 -0.52 -12.19
N GLY A 306 15.97 -0.96 -13.46
CA GLY A 306 16.24 -2.37 -13.80
C GLY A 306 17.44 -3.00 -13.09
N TYR A 307 18.44 -2.22 -12.66
CA TYR A 307 19.56 -2.73 -11.86
C TYR A 307 19.20 -2.95 -10.37
N GLN A 308 18.36 -2.09 -9.79
CA GLN A 308 17.98 -2.14 -8.38
C GLN A 308 16.95 -3.23 -8.07
N ALA A 309 16.17 -3.67 -9.06
CA ALA A 309 15.26 -4.81 -8.91
C ALA A 309 16.00 -6.16 -8.79
N HIS A 310 17.25 -6.22 -9.26
CA HIS A 310 18.04 -7.45 -9.34
C HIS A 310 19.17 -7.56 -8.32
N GLU A 311 19.48 -6.53 -7.53
CA GLU A 311 20.53 -6.62 -6.50
C GLU A 311 20.18 -7.71 -5.47
N PRO A 312 20.98 -8.79 -5.37
CA PRO A 312 20.92 -9.70 -4.25
C PRO A 312 21.41 -8.95 -3.01
N THR A 313 20.64 -8.98 -1.93
CA THR A 313 21.08 -8.39 -0.66
C THR A 313 22.36 -9.08 -0.19
N VAL A 314 23.44 -8.31 0.00
CA VAL A 314 24.81 -8.74 0.31
C VAL A 314 24.97 -9.55 1.62
N ASN A 315 23.90 -9.85 2.35
CA ASN A 315 23.95 -10.57 3.64
C ASN A 315 23.06 -11.84 3.69
N GLN A 316 22.81 -12.50 2.56
CA GLN A 316 22.35 -13.90 2.58
C GLN A 316 23.46 -14.79 1.98
N ASP A 317 23.93 -15.72 2.81
CA ASP A 317 24.94 -16.79 2.64
C ASP A 317 25.30 -17.18 1.17
N PRO A 318 26.58 -17.38 0.80
CA PRO A 318 27.02 -17.53 -0.59
C PRO A 318 26.86 -18.96 -1.15
N ILE A 319 25.78 -19.67 -0.82
CA ILE A 319 25.49 -21.01 -1.36
C ILE A 319 24.14 -20.99 -2.07
N GLY A 320 24.15 -20.58 -3.35
CA GLY A 320 22.95 -20.65 -4.18
C GLY A 320 23.09 -20.08 -5.59
N ASN A 321 24.32 -19.93 -6.08
CA ASN A 321 24.57 -19.28 -7.36
C ASN A 321 24.48 -20.29 -8.52
N HIS A 322 23.33 -20.96 -8.73
CA HIS A 322 23.10 -21.81 -9.92
C HIS A 322 21.63 -22.04 -10.36
N TYR A 323 20.63 -21.32 -9.83
CA TYR A 323 19.20 -21.61 -10.17
C TYR A 323 18.38 -20.47 -10.79
N TYR A 324 19.01 -19.45 -11.39
CA TYR A 324 18.25 -18.30 -11.94
C TYR A 324 18.54 -17.94 -13.40
N HIS A 325 18.98 -18.91 -14.20
CA HIS A 325 18.82 -18.86 -15.65
C HIS A 325 18.16 -20.16 -16.13
N ASN A 326 17.00 -20.02 -16.81
CA ASN A 326 16.19 -21.06 -17.47
C ASN A 326 14.94 -21.59 -16.73
N ILE A 327 13.92 -20.73 -16.51
CA ILE A 327 12.51 -21.18 -16.42
C ILE A 327 11.70 -20.67 -17.62
N LEU A 328 12.30 -20.68 -18.83
CA LEU A 328 11.55 -20.48 -20.09
C LEU A 328 11.99 -21.40 -21.24
N ALA A 329 12.81 -22.43 -20.99
CA ALA A 329 13.16 -23.39 -22.02
C ALA A 329 13.56 -24.74 -21.43
N HIS A 330 12.60 -25.51 -20.89
CA HIS A 330 12.68 -26.98 -20.80
C HIS A 330 11.25 -27.52 -20.64
N LYS A 331 10.54 -27.62 -21.77
CA LYS A 331 9.31 -28.42 -21.88
C LYS A 331 9.37 -29.23 -23.18
N VAL A 332 10.43 -30.02 -23.33
CA VAL A 332 10.54 -31.05 -24.38
C VAL A 332 11.26 -32.24 -23.76
N LEU A 333 10.56 -33.39 -23.74
CA LEU A 333 10.98 -34.74 -23.30
C LEU A 333 10.96 -34.99 -21.79
N PHE A 334 9.86 -35.55 -21.29
CA PHE A 334 9.80 -36.92 -20.75
C PHE A 334 8.33 -37.36 -20.66
N THR A 335 7.99 -38.40 -21.40
CA THR A 335 6.74 -39.17 -21.29
C THR A 335 6.90 -40.20 -20.17
N SER A 336 6.02 -40.20 -19.18
CA SER A 336 5.33 -41.38 -18.61
C SER A 336 4.67 -41.04 -17.26
N ASP A 337 3.34 -41.18 -17.25
CA ASP A 337 2.45 -41.57 -16.16
C ASP A 337 2.84 -41.19 -14.71
N VAL A 338 2.09 -40.27 -14.09
CA VAL A 338 1.07 -40.54 -13.03
C VAL A 338 0.19 -39.27 -12.90
N ALA A 339 -1.11 -39.50 -12.72
CA ALA A 339 -2.18 -38.51 -12.74
C ALA A 339 -2.25 -37.62 -11.48
N GLY A 340 -2.65 -36.36 -11.72
CA GLY A 340 -3.60 -35.60 -10.91
C GLY A 340 -3.03 -34.81 -9.73
N ASP A 341 -2.70 -33.54 -9.96
CA ASP A 341 -3.04 -32.42 -9.07
C ASP A 341 -2.96 -31.12 -9.89
N ASP A 342 -4.04 -30.33 -9.86
CA ASP A 342 -4.18 -29.06 -10.58
C ASP A 342 -3.32 -27.97 -9.90
N ASP A 343 -2.11 -27.77 -10.42
CA ASP A 343 -1.21 -26.67 -10.04
C ASP A 343 -1.66 -25.39 -10.77
N ASP A 344 -2.55 -24.62 -10.15
CA ASP A 344 -2.97 -23.28 -10.61
C ASP A 344 -1.76 -22.33 -10.52
N GLY A 345 -0.99 -22.22 -11.60
CA GLY A 345 0.20 -21.37 -11.74
C GLY A 345 -0.06 -19.85 -11.74
N GLY A 346 -0.87 -19.35 -10.80
CA GLY A 346 -1.08 -17.92 -10.55
C GLY A 346 0.11 -17.30 -9.81
N GLY A 347 0.77 -16.32 -10.42
CA GLY A 347 1.86 -15.59 -9.78
C GLY A 347 1.33 -14.66 -8.70
N GLN A 348 1.31 -15.10 -7.44
CA GLN A 348 0.84 -14.28 -6.32
C GLN A 348 1.81 -13.11 -6.02
N CYS A 349 1.26 -11.98 -5.57
CA CYS A 349 2.07 -10.87 -5.05
C CYS A 349 2.63 -11.13 -3.65
N GLN A 350 2.01 -12.08 -2.96
CA GLN A 350 2.49 -12.65 -1.71
C GLN A 350 3.25 -13.92 -2.05
N HIS A 351 4.54 -13.99 -1.71
CA HIS A 351 5.23 -15.28 -1.76
C HIS A 351 4.73 -16.14 -0.59
N HIS A 352 3.70 -16.94 -0.85
CA HIS A 352 3.12 -17.81 0.17
C HIS A 352 4.00 -19.02 0.47
N ILE A 353 4.03 -19.41 1.74
CA ILE A 353 4.51 -20.72 2.20
C ILE A 353 3.48 -21.79 1.79
N PRO A 354 3.89 -23.01 1.36
CA PRO A 354 2.93 -24.09 1.05
C PRO A 354 2.07 -24.49 2.26
N GLY A 355 0.75 -24.26 2.15
CA GLY A 355 -0.38 -25.13 2.52
C GLY A 355 -0.55 -25.78 3.90
N TRP A 356 0.43 -25.81 4.80
CA TRP A 356 0.33 -26.58 6.06
C TRP A 356 -0.20 -25.78 7.26
N TRP A 357 -0.40 -24.47 7.10
CA TRP A 357 -0.85 -23.56 8.18
C TRP A 357 -2.34 -23.19 8.13
N GLU A 358 -2.94 -23.03 6.94
CA GLU A 358 -4.38 -22.74 6.81
C GLU A 358 -5.28 -23.81 7.45
N ASP A 359 -4.83 -25.07 7.36
CA ASP A 359 -5.62 -26.22 7.76
C ASP A 359 -5.76 -26.31 9.30
N LYS A 360 -4.80 -25.77 10.05
CA LYS A 360 -4.90 -25.66 11.52
C LYS A 360 -5.79 -24.50 11.97
N PHE A 361 -5.85 -23.40 11.21
CA PHE A 361 -6.75 -22.28 11.52
C PHE A 361 -8.21 -22.59 11.19
N LYS A 362 -8.48 -23.25 10.06
CA LYS A 362 -9.83 -23.73 9.71
C LYS A 362 -10.33 -24.76 10.73
N LYS A 363 -9.47 -25.67 11.21
CA LYS A 363 -9.79 -26.63 12.29
C LYS A 363 -9.97 -25.97 13.66
N ALA A 364 -9.25 -24.89 13.96
CA ALA A 364 -9.44 -24.12 15.19
C ALA A 364 -10.77 -23.35 15.20
N PHE A 365 -11.19 -22.80 14.05
CA PHE A 365 -12.44 -22.05 13.93
C PHE A 365 -13.69 -22.97 14.05
N VAL A 366 -13.65 -24.16 13.46
CA VAL A 366 -14.71 -25.17 13.61
C VAL A 366 -14.78 -25.72 15.05
N LYS A 367 -13.65 -25.80 15.75
CA LYS A 367 -13.59 -26.23 17.15
C LYS A 367 -14.06 -25.15 18.14
N MET A 368 -13.90 -23.86 17.80
CA MET A 368 -14.46 -22.75 18.59
C MET A 368 -15.96 -22.54 18.36
N ALA A 369 -16.47 -22.80 17.15
CA ALA A 369 -17.90 -22.69 16.83
C ALA A 369 -18.79 -23.82 17.41
N SER A 370 -18.21 -24.81 18.09
CA SER A 370 -18.92 -25.95 18.69
C SER A 370 -18.92 -26.00 20.22
N MET A 371 -18.31 -25.02 20.89
CA MET A 371 -18.40 -24.90 22.36
C MET A 371 -19.71 -24.21 22.75
N ARG A 372 -20.67 -25.02 23.23
CA ARG A 372 -21.90 -24.55 23.86
C ARG A 372 -21.56 -23.71 25.09
N TRP A 373 -22.21 -22.56 25.17
CA TRP A 373 -22.29 -21.71 26.35
C TRP A 373 -22.98 -22.46 27.51
N THR A 374 -22.32 -22.51 28.65
CA THR A 374 -22.93 -22.53 29.99
C THR A 374 -22.26 -21.47 30.83
#